data_AF-A0A7C3SEC4-F1
#
_entry.id   AF-A0A7C3SEC4-F1
#
_cell.length_a   1.000
_cell.length_b   1.000
_cell.length_c   1.000
_cell.angle_alpha   90.00
_cell.angle_beta   90.00
_cell.angle_gamma   90.00
#
_symmetry.space_group_name_H-M   'P 1'
#
loop_
_entity.id
_entity.type
_entity.pdbx_description
1 polymer ?
#
loop_
_entity_poly.entity_id
_entity_poly.type
_entity_poly.pdbx_seq_one_letter_code
_entity_poly.pdbx_strand_id
1 'polypeptide(L)' 'HKESFYQKALAKEFEDNGIIFKEQLRCKLKYKEKELGIYIFDFLVFDKIVVEIKQKRSF' A
#
# COMPACT_ATOMS: atom_id res chain seq x y z
N HIS A 1 -7.99 0.14 14.72
CA HIS A 1 -8.66 -1.16 14.50
C HIS A 1 -9.43 -1.27 13.18
N LYS A 2 -10.00 -0.20 12.60
CA LYS A 2 -10.78 -0.31 11.34
C LYS A 2 -9.93 -0.34 10.06
N GLU A 3 -8.74 0.27 10.05
CA GLU A 3 -7.89 0.39 8.84
C GLU A 3 -7.52 -0.96 8.21
N SER A 4 -7.17 -1.96 9.01
CA SER A 4 -6.85 -3.31 8.51
C SER A 4 -8.05 -4.00 7.86
N PHE A 5 -9.29 -3.66 8.23
CA PHE A 5 -10.48 -4.16 7.53
C PHE A 5 -10.63 -3.53 6.15
N TYR A 6 -10.38 -2.22 6.02
CA TYR A 6 -10.38 -1.56 4.71
C TYR A 6 -9.30 -2.12 3.80
N GLN A 7 -8.12 -2.40 4.34
CA GLN A 7 -7.04 -3.03 3.59
C GLN A 7 -7.45 -4.41 3.07
N LYS A 8 -7.98 -5.27 3.92
CA LYS A 8 -8.46 -6.61 3.51
C LYS A 8 -9.58 -6.55 2.49
N ALA A 9 -10.54 -5.64 2.66
CA ALA A 9 -11.64 -5.46 1.72
C ALA A 9 -11.12 -5.01 0.34
N LEU A 10 -10.16 -4.07 0.31
CA LEU A 10 -9.60 -3.58 -0.95
C LEU A 10 -8.76 -4.64 -1.67
N ALA A 11 -7.98 -5.43 -0.93
CA ALA A 11 -7.25 -6.57 -1.48
C ALA A 11 -8.22 -7.56 -2.16
N LYS A 12 -9.34 -7.86 -1.50
CA LYS A 12 -10.37 -8.74 -2.05
C LYS A 12 -10.98 -8.19 -3.34
N GLU A 13 -11.28 -6.90 -3.39
CA GLU A 13 -11.76 -6.26 -4.62
C GLU A 13 -10.74 -6.28 -5.75
N PHE A 14 -9.45 -6.11 -5.44
CA PHE A 14 -8.42 -6.25 -6.46
C PHE A 14 -8.37 -7.67 -7.02
N GLU A 15 -8.45 -8.70 -6.18
CA GLU A 15 -8.53 -10.10 -6.63
C GLU A 15 -9.77 -10.34 -7.52
N ASP A 16 -10.95 -9.91 -7.07
CA ASP A 16 -12.22 -10.16 -7.75
C ASP A 16 -12.30 -9.44 -9.11
N ASN A 17 -11.58 -8.33 -9.27
CA ASN A 17 -11.49 -7.58 -10.52
C ASN A 17 -10.23 -7.92 -11.36
N GLY A 18 -9.44 -8.92 -10.96
CA GLY A 18 -8.23 -9.33 -11.69
C GLY A 18 -7.14 -8.25 -11.73
N ILE A 19 -7.12 -7.35 -10.74
CA ILE A 19 -6.12 -6.30 -10.59
C ILE A 19 -4.86 -6.93 -10.01
N ILE A 20 -3.71 -6.68 -10.66
CA ILE A 20 -2.42 -7.20 -10.20
C ILE A 20 -1.87 -6.25 -9.12
N PHE A 21 -1.61 -6.77 -7.93
CA PHE A 21 -1.06 -5.99 -6.82
C PHE A 21 -0.08 -6.80 -5.96
N LYS A 22 0.73 -6.08 -5.18
CA LYS A 22 1.56 -6.61 -4.09
C LYS A 22 1.18 -5.90 -2.81
N GLU A 23 0.84 -6.64 -1.77
CA GLU A 23 0.54 -6.08 -0.45
C GLU A 23 1.77 -6.00 0.45
N GLN A 24 1.79 -5.05 1.38
CA GLN A 24 2.83 -4.90 2.41
C GLN A 24 4.26 -4.92 1.83
N LEU A 25 4.44 -4.22 0.70
CA LEU A 25 5.68 -4.28 -0.06
C LEU A 25 6.76 -3.44 0.64
N ARG A 26 7.81 -4.11 1.12
CA ARG A 26 8.97 -3.48 1.74
C ARG A 26 9.89 -2.86 0.68
N CYS A 27 9.95 -1.53 0.62
CA CYS A 27 10.75 -0.78 -0.34
C CYS A 27 11.83 0.07 0.33
N LYS A 28 13.02 0.09 -0.26
CA LYS A 28 14.06 1.07 0.10
C LYS A 28 13.74 2.40 -0.58
N LEU A 29 13.48 3.44 0.21
CA LEU A 29 13.29 4.78 -0.30
C LEU A 29 14.63 5.42 -0.57
N LYS A 30 14.77 5.96 -1.78
CA LYS A 30 15.91 6.76 -2.20
C LYS A 30 15.41 8.10 -2.71
N TYR A 31 16.07 9.17 -2.30
CA TYR A 31 15.90 10.49 -2.90
C TYR A 31 17.21 10.86 -3.57
N LYS A 32 17.20 10.80 -4.91
CA LYS A 32 18.43 10.84 -5.72
C LYS A 32 19.40 9.73 -5.23
N GLU A 33 20.64 10.09 -4.93
CA GLU A 33 21.66 9.17 -4.43
C GLU A 33 21.57 8.87 -2.93
N LYS A 34 20.66 9.53 -2.19
CA LYS A 34 20.57 9.36 -0.73
C LYS A 34 19.52 8.32 -0.35
N GLU A 35 19.92 7.27 0.37
CA GLU A 35 18.99 6.35 1.02
C GLU A 35 18.28 7.08 2.18
N LEU A 36 16.94 7.10 2.13
CA LEU A 36 16.09 7.71 3.16
C LEU A 36 15.61 6.71 4.20
N GLY A 37 15.59 5.42 3.86
CA GLY A 37 15.20 4.35 4.76
C GLY A 37 14.34 3.29 4.08
N ILE A 38 13.59 2.55 4.89
CA ILE A 38 12.67 1.52 4.43
C ILE A 38 11.25 1.98 4.71
N TYR A 39 10.39 1.87 3.71
CA TYR A 39 8.95 2.10 3.83
C TYR A 39 8.20 0.87 3.34
N ILE A 40 7.07 0.56 3.98
CA ILE A 40 6.22 -0.57 3.62
C ILE A 40 4.95 0.02 3.02
N PHE A 41 4.73 -0.21 1.73
CA PHE A 41 3.52 0.21 1.06
C PHE A 41 2.36 -0.69 1.44
N ASP A 42 1.16 -0.14 1.62
CA ASP A 42 -0.03 -0.98 1.78
C ASP A 42 -0.24 -1.84 0.54
N PHE A 43 -0.21 -1.21 -0.65
CA PHE A 43 -0.24 -1.88 -1.94
C PHE A 43 0.67 -1.23 -3.00
N LEU A 44 1.27 -2.05 -3.85
CA LEU A 44 1.80 -1.66 -5.15
C LEU A 44 0.97 -2.31 -6.26
N VAL A 45 0.21 -1.51 -7.00
CA VAL A 45 -0.71 -1.94 -8.05
C VAL A 45 -0.08 -1.73 -9.43
N PHE A 46 -0.19 -2.73 -10.30
CA PHE A 46 0.39 -2.76 -11.65
C PHE A 46 1.89 -2.40 -11.70
N ASP A 47 2.62 -2.67 -10.61
CA ASP A 47 4.03 -2.30 -10.40
C ASP A 47 4.36 -0.81 -10.58
N LYS A 48 3.35 0.07 -10.53
CA LYS A 48 3.47 1.49 -10.88
C LYS A 48 2.77 2.44 -9.92
N ILE A 49 1.72 1.98 -9.25
CA ILE A 49 0.85 2.82 -8.43
C ILE A 49 0.95 2.36 -6.98
N VAL A 50 1.40 3.24 -6.10
CA VAL A 50 1.36 3.02 -4.64
C VAL A 50 0.00 3.47 -4.13
N VAL A 51 -0.70 2.59 -3.42
CA VAL A 51 -1.98 2.91 -2.75
C VAL A 51 -1.77 2.78 -1.25
N GLU A 52 -2.07 3.86 -0.52
CA GLU A 52 -1.95 3.95 0.93
C GLU A 52 -3.32 4.20 1.55
N ILE A 53 -3.72 3.37 2.51
CA ILE A 53 -4.96 3.58 3.24
C ILE A 53 -4.64 4.43 4.46
N LYS A 54 -5.43 5.49 4.66
CA LYS A 54 -5.33 6.35 5.84
C LYS A 54 -6.72 6.59 6.39
N GLN A 55 -6.94 6.24 7.65
CA GLN A 55 -8.08 6.67 8.43
C GLN A 55 -7.67 7.85 9.30
N LYS A 56 -8.27 9.03 9.10
CA LYS A 56 -8.19 10.11 10.08
C LYS A 56 -8.83 9.61 11.37
N ARG A 57 -8.14 9.71 12.50
CA ARG A 57 -8.84 9.65 13.80
C ARG A 57 -9.79 10.84 13.81
N SER A 58 -11.09 10.58 13.81
CA SER A 58 -12.09 11.63 14.03
C SER A 58 -11.75 12.36 15.33
N PHE A 59 -11.78 13.69 15.27
CA PHE A 59 -11.63 14.60 16.40
C PHE A 59 -12.67 14.33 17.48
#